data_AF-A0A1C6CWZ4-F1
#
_entry.id   AF-A0A1C6CWZ4-F1
#
_cell.length_a   1.000
_cell.length_b   1.000
_cell.length_c   1.000
_cell.angle_alpha   90.00
_cell.angle_beta   90.00
_cell.angle_gamma   90.00
#
_symmetry.space_group_name_H-M   'P 1'
#
loop_
_entity.id
_entity.type
_entity.pdbx_description
1 polymer ?
#
loop_
_entity_poly.entity_id
_entity_poly.type
_entity_poly.pdbx_seq_one_letter_code
_entity_poly.pdbx_strand_id
1 'polypeptide(L)'
;MRELFVETRTAVGEDGRLHSFDYYVVIGEMEVGGRFACESYGVKVAEQGGDTAVIPNITVSISRIDALVDRMLRNTVGPASARDVVDDWL
;
A
#
# COMPACT_ATOMS: atom_id res chain seq x y z
N MET A 1 0.01 -2.15 -15.11
CA MET A 1 -0.02 -2.09 -13.62
C MET A 1 -0.71 -3.34 -13.11
N ARG A 2 -0.08 -4.09 -12.20
CA ARG A 2 -0.58 -5.34 -11.61
C ARG A 2 -0.78 -5.13 -10.12
N GLU A 3 -1.76 -5.80 -9.53
CA GLU A 3 -2.02 -5.75 -8.09
C GLU A 3 -1.81 -7.15 -7.52
N LEU A 4 -1.03 -7.25 -6.44
CA LEU A 4 -0.85 -8.47 -5.66
C LEU A 4 -1.57 -8.30 -4.33
N PHE A 5 -2.58 -9.13 -4.08
CA PHE A 5 -3.22 -9.18 -2.77
C PHE A 5 -2.23 -9.73 -1.74
N VAL A 6 -2.18 -9.08 -0.57
CA VAL A 6 -1.32 -9.48 0.54
C VAL A 6 -2.17 -10.08 1.65
N GLU A 7 -3.03 -9.27 2.27
CA GLU A 7 -3.81 -9.67 3.44
C GLU A 7 -4.98 -8.70 3.68
N THR A 8 -5.98 -9.15 4.45
CA THR A 8 -7.07 -8.33 4.99
C THR A 8 -6.90 -8.16 6.50
N ARG A 9 -7.08 -6.93 7.01
CA ARG A 9 -7.11 -6.64 8.45
C ARG A 9 -8.44 -6.02 8.85
N THR A 10 -8.98 -6.47 9.98
CA THR A 10 -10.17 -5.88 10.58
C THR A 10 -9.80 -5.13 11.86
N ALA A 11 -10.40 -3.96 12.05
CA ALA A 11 -10.26 -3.17 13.27
C ALA A 11 -11.58 -2.48 13.61
N VAL A 12 -11.79 -2.25 14.91
CA VAL A 12 -12.93 -1.48 15.40
C VAL A 12 -12.54 0.00 15.39
N GLY A 13 -13.29 0.80 14.64
CA GLY A 13 -13.12 2.24 14.57
C GLY A 13 -13.54 2.92 15.87
N GLU A 14 -13.22 4.22 16.00
CA GLU A 14 -13.59 5.03 17.17
C GLU A 14 -15.12 5.19 17.31
N ASP A 15 -15.86 5.02 16.21
CA ASP A 15 -17.32 5.00 16.17
C ASP A 15 -17.93 3.63 16.55
N GLY A 16 -17.10 2.66 16.92
CA GLY A 16 -17.50 1.30 17.28
C GLY A 16 -17.85 0.41 16.10
N ARG A 17 -17.66 0.88 14.85
CA ARG A 17 -17.92 0.07 13.65
C ARG A 17 -16.72 -0.80 13.32
N LEU A 18 -17.00 -1.97 12.76
CA LEU A 18 -15.96 -2.86 12.25
C LEU A 18 -15.55 -2.40 10.85
N HIS A 19 -14.30 -2.01 10.70
CA HIS A 19 -13.69 -1.69 9.41
C HIS A 19 -12.86 -2.88 8.94
N SER A 20 -12.88 -3.16 7.64
CA SER A 20 -12.08 -4.20 6.99
C SER A 20 -11.26 -3.58 5.88
N PHE A 21 -9.94 -3.75 5.96
CA PHE A 21 -8.97 -3.16 5.04
C PHE A 21 -8.21 -4.24 4.30
N ASP A 22 -8.24 -4.18 2.97
CA ASP A 22 -7.54 -5.06 2.06
C ASP A 22 -6.25 -4.38 1.58
N TYR A 23 -5.11 -5.05 1.75
CA TYR A 23 -3.79 -4.54 1.43
C TYR A 23 -3.23 -5.22 0.19
N TYR A 24 -2.65 -4.41 -0.70
CA TYR A 24 -2.10 -4.86 -1.96
C TYR A 24 -0.73 -4.24 -2.23
N VAL A 25 0.14 -4.99 -2.89
CA VAL A 25 1.32 -4.45 -3.58
C VAL A 25 0.94 -4.11 -5.01
N VAL A 26 1.23 -2.89 -5.43
CA VAL A 26 1.02 -2.41 -6.80
C VAL A 26 2.35 -2.50 -7.55
N ILE A 27 2.38 -3.25 -8.65
CA ILE A 27 3.55 -3.42 -9.52
C ILE A 27 3.33 -2.61 -10.79
N GLY A 28 4.14 -1.58 -10.95
CA GLY A 28 4.24 -0.75 -12.15
C GLY A 28 5.60 -0.91 -12.82
N GLU A 29 5.87 0.01 -13.72
CA GLU A 29 7.14 0.12 -14.42
C GLU A 29 7.63 1.57 -14.28
N MET A 30 8.92 1.75 -14.02
CA MET A 30 9.56 3.04 -13.97
C MET A 30 10.74 3.07 -14.95
N GLU A 31 10.73 4.07 -15.84
CA GLU A 31 11.87 4.32 -16.72
C GLU A 31 13.03 4.95 -15.94
N VAL A 32 14.19 4.31 -16.01
CA VAL A 32 15.44 4.79 -15.43
C VAL A 32 16.39 5.13 -16.59
N GLY A 33 16.64 6.43 -16.79
CA GLY A 33 17.61 6.92 -17.78
C GLY A 33 17.24 6.68 -19.24
N GLY A 34 15.95 6.53 -19.58
CA GLY A 34 15.44 6.49 -20.95
C GLY A 34 15.83 5.27 -21.79
N ARG A 35 16.38 4.22 -21.17
CA ARG A 35 16.74 2.94 -21.82
C ARG A 35 16.43 1.69 -21.00
N PHE A 36 16.17 1.84 -19.70
CA PHE A 36 15.89 0.74 -18.79
C PHE A 36 14.52 0.95 -18.14
N ALA A 37 13.67 -0.08 -18.15
CA ALA A 37 12.46 -0.14 -17.34
C ALA A 37 12.72 -1.10 -16.17
N CYS A 38 12.50 -0.62 -14.95
CA CYS A 38 12.52 -1.45 -13.75
C CYS A 38 11.10 -1.62 -13.22
N GLU A 39 10.84 -2.78 -12.60
CA GLU A 39 9.63 -2.95 -11.81
C GLU A 39 9.64 -1.93 -10.65
N SER A 40 8.56 -1.19 -10.54
CA SER A 40 8.34 -0.24 -9.46
C SER A 40 7.21 -0.72 -8.60
N TYR A 41 7.43 -0.74 -7.29
CA TYR A 41 6.49 -1.21 -6.30
C TYR A 41 5.83 -0.03 -5.59
N GLY A 42 4.54 -0.16 -5.35
CA GLY A 42 3.71 0.75 -4.58
C GLY A 42 2.75 -0.02 -3.69
N VAL A 43 1.92 0.69 -2.95
CA VAL A 43 0.89 0.08 -2.08
C VAL A 43 -0.51 0.51 -2.51
N LYS A 44 -1.48 -0.36 -2.23
CA LYS A 44 -2.89 -0.02 -2.27
C LYS A 44 -3.56 -0.52 -1.00
N VAL A 45 -4.41 0.33 -0.42
CA VAL A 45 -5.25 0.00 0.73
C VAL A 45 -6.69 0.29 0.33
N ALA A 46 -7.56 -0.71 0.41
CA ALA A 46 -8.98 -0.57 0.13
C ALA A 46 -9.77 -0.91 1.39
N GLU A 47 -10.72 -0.05 1.75
CA GLU A 47 -11.70 -0.36 2.78
C GLU A 47 -12.93 -1.01 2.15
N GLN A 48 -13.41 -2.12 2.72
CA GLN A 48 -14.60 -2.79 2.21
C GLN A 48 -15.85 -1.91 2.36
N GLY A 49 -16.37 -1.43 1.22
CA GLY A 49 -17.50 -0.51 1.18
C GLY A 49 -17.15 0.94 1.51
N GLY A 50 -15.86 1.26 1.61
CA GLY A 50 -15.35 2.60 1.90
C GLY A 50 -14.39 3.10 0.82
N ASP A 51 -13.39 3.85 1.24
CA ASP A 51 -12.42 4.49 0.37
C ASP A 51 -11.31 3.56 -0.10
N THR A 52 -10.57 3.99 -1.13
CA THR A 52 -9.39 3.28 -1.62
C THR A 52 -8.26 4.27 -1.87
N ALA A 53 -7.07 3.96 -1.36
CA ALA A 53 -5.85 4.69 -1.62
C ALA A 53 -4.90 3.84 -2.45
N VAL A 54 -4.36 4.42 -3.53
CA VAL A 54 -3.37 3.79 -4.41
C VAL A 54 -2.16 4.70 -4.53
N ILE A 55 -1.00 4.20 -4.12
CA ILE A 55 0.25 4.95 -4.12
C ILE A 55 1.28 4.16 -4.93
N PRO A 56 1.38 4.41 -6.25
CA PRO A 56 2.33 3.72 -7.11
C PRO A 56 3.76 4.27 -6.93
N ASN A 57 4.74 3.54 -7.48
CA ASN A 57 6.11 4.02 -7.70
C ASN A 57 6.84 4.50 -6.42
N ILE A 58 6.68 3.79 -5.31
CA ILE A 58 7.32 4.11 -4.03
C ILE A 58 8.79 3.67 -4.03
N THR A 59 9.08 2.47 -4.54
CA THR A 59 10.43 1.88 -4.51
C THR A 59 10.60 0.86 -5.62
N VAL A 60 11.83 0.63 -6.06
CA VAL A 60 12.18 -0.48 -6.98
C VAL A 60 12.70 -1.73 -6.24
N SER A 61 12.72 -1.70 -4.90
CA SER A 61 13.23 -2.79 -4.07
C SER A 61 12.09 -3.59 -3.42
N ILE A 62 12.08 -4.89 -3.69
CA ILE A 62 11.12 -5.85 -3.11
C ILE A 62 11.19 -5.86 -1.58
N SER A 63 12.39 -5.91 -0.99
CA SER A 63 12.55 -5.93 0.48
C SER A 63 12.05 -4.64 1.15
N ARG A 64 12.17 -3.49 0.46
CA ARG A 64 11.66 -2.22 0.98
C ARG A 64 10.13 -2.15 0.95
N ILE A 65 9.50 -2.60 -0.13
CA ILE A 65 8.03 -2.62 -0.19
C ILE A 65 7.44 -3.63 0.79
N ASP A 66 8.08 -4.79 0.97
CA ASP A 66 7.68 -5.81 1.95
C ASP A 66 7.67 -5.23 3.38
N ALA A 67 8.75 -4.55 3.78
CA ALA A 67 8.84 -3.91 5.09
C ALA A 67 7.78 -2.80 5.30
N LEU A 68 7.46 -2.03 4.25
CA LEU A 68 6.41 -1.01 4.31
C LEU A 68 5.02 -1.65 4.49
N VAL A 69 4.70 -2.68 3.72
CA VAL A 69 3.42 -3.39 3.84
C VAL A 69 3.25 -4.03 5.21
N ASP A 70 4.30 -4.67 5.73
CA ASP A 70 4.31 -5.23 7.08
C ASP A 70 4.05 -4.14 8.15
N ARG A 71 4.65 -2.94 8.00
CA ARG A 71 4.36 -1.79 8.87
C ARG A 71 2.90 -1.36 8.78
N MET A 72 2.34 -1.29 7.58
CA MET A 72 0.93 -0.90 7.37
C MET A 72 -0.05 -1.91 7.98
N LEU A 73 0.24 -3.21 7.82
CA LEU A 73 -0.58 -4.30 8.38
C LEU A 73 -0.57 -4.29 9.91
N ARG A 74 0.60 -4.11 10.55
CA ARG A 74 0.71 -4.09 12.03
C ARG A 74 -0.05 -2.94 12.67
N ASN A 75 -0.14 -1.81 11.99
CA ASN A 75 -0.80 -0.60 12.50
C ASN A 75 -2.23 -0.43 11.96
N THR A 76 -2.73 -1.40 11.19
CA THR A 76 -4.04 -1.36 10.54
C THR A 76 -4.29 -0.02 9.82
N VAL A 77 -3.35 0.36 8.96
CA VAL A 77 -3.41 1.64 8.23
C VAL A 77 -4.56 1.62 7.23
N GLY A 78 -5.50 2.55 7.38
CA GLY A 78 -6.63 2.73 6.46
C GLY A 78 -6.28 3.59 5.23
N PRO A 79 -7.20 3.70 4.25
CA PRO A 79 -6.99 4.48 3.03
C PRO A 79 -6.63 5.95 3.29
N ALA A 80 -7.27 6.58 4.27
CA ALA A 80 -7.09 8.00 4.57
C ALA A 80 -5.69 8.35 5.08
N SER A 81 -5.04 7.44 5.83
CA SER A 81 -3.69 7.65 6.40
C SER A 81 -2.58 6.95 5.61
N ALA A 82 -2.92 6.19 4.57
CA ALA A 82 -1.94 5.44 3.78
C ALA A 82 -0.86 6.35 3.19
N ARG A 83 -1.23 7.55 2.72
CA ARG A 83 -0.28 8.49 2.11
C ARG A 83 0.71 9.04 3.14
N ASP A 84 0.22 9.46 4.31
CA ASP A 84 1.08 9.97 5.39
C ASP A 84 2.09 8.91 5.86
N VAL A 85 1.67 7.65 5.98
CA VAL A 85 2.57 6.55 6.38
C VAL A 85 3.65 6.30 5.34
N VAL A 86 3.33 6.42 4.04
CA VAL A 86 4.32 6.30 2.97
C VAL A 86 5.30 7.46 2.99
N ASP A 87 4.82 8.69 3.12
CA ASP A 87 5.69 9.88 3.17
C ASP A 87 6.59 9.89 4.43
N ASP A 88 6.13 9.39 5.58
CA ASP A 88 6.97 9.21 6.80
C ASP A 88 8.06 8.13 6.64
N TRP A 89 7.85 7.17 5.75
CA TRP A 89 8.77 6.06 5.54
C TRP A 89 9.88 6.34 4.51
N LEU A 90 9.65 7.30 3.59
CA LEU A 90 10.57 7.63 2.48
C LEU A 90 11.82 8.36 2.95
#